data_AF-A0A7C1YDJ0-F1
#
_entry.id   AF-A0A7C1YDJ0-F1
#
_cell.length_a   1.000
_cell.length_b   1.000
_cell.length_c   1.000
_cell.angle_alpha   90.00
_cell.angle_beta   90.00
_cell.angle_gamma   90.00
#
_symmetry.space_group_name_H-M   'P 1'
#
loop_
_entity.id
_entity.type
_entity.pdbx_description
1 polymer ?
#
loop_
_entity_poly.entity_id
_entity_poly.type
_entity_poly.pdbx_seq_one_letter_code
_entity_poly.pdbx_strand_id
1 'polypeptide(L)'
;MLVQIFFHHGLELVSKVNKQREVTRTIDNKKIAYSRLQLNKPDSAYFYNHKTGLRIDLLFNFPLIAIEVAKKAQKKKIRSHTFTIASKNDLIRLKEIAFQNRKLASDAQDLEFLNRI
;
A
#
# COMPACT_ATOMS: atom_id res chain seq x y z
N MET A 1 -15.92 -8.36 0.31
CA MET A 1 -15.11 -7.49 -0.59
C MET A 1 -14.04 -6.77 0.22
N LEU A 2 -12.80 -6.62 -0.27
CA LEU A 2 -11.63 -6.12 0.49
C LEU A 2 -11.88 -4.82 1.26
N VAL A 3 -12.58 -3.85 0.65
CA VAL A 3 -12.96 -2.58 1.31
C VAL A 3 -13.78 -2.82 2.58
N GLN A 4 -14.70 -3.79 2.58
CA GLN A 4 -15.52 -4.10 3.76
C GLN A 4 -14.66 -4.61 4.93
N ILE A 5 -13.61 -5.39 4.64
CA ILE A 5 -12.68 -5.89 5.64
C ILE A 5 -11.96 -4.71 6.30
N PHE A 6 -11.50 -3.74 5.52
CA PHE A 6 -10.82 -2.56 6.05
C PHE A 6 -11.73 -1.72 6.95
N PHE A 7 -12.96 -1.42 6.52
CA PHE A 7 -13.93 -0.71 7.37
C PHE A 7 -14.27 -1.47 8.64
N HIS A 8 -14.35 -2.81 8.60
CA HIS A 8 -14.57 -3.63 9.79
C HIS A 8 -13.42 -3.50 10.81
N HIS A 9 -12.19 -3.31 10.34
CA HIS A 9 -11.02 -3.05 11.20
C HIS A 9 -10.81 -1.56 11.53
N GLY A 10 -11.83 -0.71 11.31
CA GLY A 10 -11.77 0.71 11.63
C GLY A 10 -10.84 1.53 10.74
N LEU A 11 -10.52 1.02 9.54
CA LEU A 11 -9.83 1.79 8.52
C LEU A 11 -10.84 2.52 7.64
N GLU A 12 -10.55 3.78 7.33
CA GLU A 12 -11.38 4.66 6.51
C GLU A 12 -10.67 5.01 5.21
N LEU A 13 -11.41 5.25 4.13
CA LEU A 13 -10.82 5.62 2.85
C LEU A 13 -10.29 7.05 2.90
N VAL A 14 -9.00 7.26 2.66
CA VAL A 14 -8.40 8.61 2.59
C VAL A 14 -8.96 9.36 1.39
N SER A 15 -9.40 10.60 1.62
CA SER A 15 -9.87 11.50 0.56
C SER A 15 -8.96 12.69 0.32
N LYS A 16 -8.09 13.03 1.28
CA LYS A 16 -7.14 14.13 1.13
C LYS A 16 -5.86 13.91 1.94
N VAL A 17 -4.73 14.23 1.33
CA VAL A 17 -3.41 14.32 1.96
C VAL A 17 -2.85 15.73 1.81
N ASN A 18 -1.97 16.16 2.73
CA ASN A 18 -1.27 17.44 2.61
C ASN A 18 0.01 17.31 1.76
N LYS A 19 0.78 18.41 1.64
CA LYS A 19 2.05 18.44 0.89
C LYS A 19 3.09 17.48 1.46
N GLN A 20 3.03 17.21 2.75
CA GLN A 20 3.88 16.28 3.49
C GLN A 20 3.41 14.81 3.39
N ARG A 21 2.35 14.52 2.62
CA ARG A 21 1.72 13.20 2.47
C ARG A 21 1.07 12.66 3.75
N GLU A 22 0.73 13.53 4.68
CA GLU A 22 -0.04 13.19 5.87
C GLU A 22 -1.54 13.21 5.55
N VAL A 23 -2.28 12.29 6.17
CA VAL A 23 -3.73 12.16 5.98
C VAL A 23 -4.44 13.33 6.67
N THR A 24 -5.21 14.11 5.91
CA THR A 24 -5.97 15.27 6.45
C THR A 24 -7.48 15.05 6.42
N ARG A 25 -7.97 14.15 5.57
CA ARG A 25 -9.39 13.81 5.51
C ARG A 25 -9.59 12.37 5.04
N THR A 26 -10.55 11.70 5.65
CA THR A 26 -11.01 10.35 5.32
C THR A 26 -12.51 10.36 4.98
N ILE A 27 -13.02 9.23 4.50
CA ILE A 27 -14.43 8.92 4.27
C ILE A 27 -14.73 7.71 5.14
N ASP A 28 -15.49 7.95 6.18
CA ASP A 28 -15.94 6.99 7.18
C ASP A 28 -17.13 6.15 6.70
N ASN A 29 -17.94 6.69 5.79
CA ASN A 29 -19.07 5.98 5.23
C ASN A 29 -18.64 4.97 4.16
N LYS A 30 -18.72 3.68 4.52
CA LYS A 30 -18.40 2.54 3.65
C LYS A 30 -19.08 2.59 2.28
N LYS A 31 -20.36 2.98 2.20
CA LYS A 31 -21.11 3.01 0.93
C LYS A 31 -20.55 4.10 0.01
N ILE A 32 -20.33 5.29 0.56
CA ILE A 32 -19.75 6.42 -0.20
C ILE A 32 -18.33 6.09 -0.66
N ALA A 33 -17.50 5.51 0.21
CA ALA A 33 -16.15 5.09 -0.13
C ALA A 33 -16.14 4.09 -1.29
N TYR A 34 -17.02 3.09 -1.24
CA TYR A 34 -17.13 2.12 -2.33
C TYR A 34 -17.56 2.75 -3.66
N SER A 35 -18.62 3.56 -3.65
CA SER A 35 -19.08 4.26 -4.84
C SER A 35 -17.98 5.14 -5.45
N ARG A 36 -17.21 5.86 -4.62
CA ARG A 36 -16.08 6.67 -5.12
C ARG A 36 -14.99 5.82 -5.79
N LEU A 37 -14.64 4.68 -5.21
CA LEU A 37 -13.64 3.79 -5.82
C LEU A 37 -14.12 3.25 -7.18
N GLN A 38 -15.40 2.90 -7.29
CA GLN A 38 -15.98 2.42 -8.55
C GLN A 38 -16.08 3.50 -9.63
N LEU A 39 -16.50 4.71 -9.24
CA LEU A 39 -16.69 5.82 -10.17
C LEU A 39 -15.35 6.37 -10.66
N ASN A 40 -14.41 6.61 -9.73
CA ASN A 40 -13.15 7.27 -10.08
C ASN A 40 -12.12 6.31 -10.67
N LYS A 41 -12.25 4.99 -10.40
CA LYS A 41 -11.30 3.94 -10.82
C LYS A 41 -9.84 4.37 -10.65
N PRO A 42 -9.43 4.78 -9.43
CA PRO A 42 -8.09 5.31 -9.24
C PRO A 42 -7.03 4.22 -9.41
N ASP A 43 -5.80 4.60 -9.76
CA ASP A 43 -4.66 3.67 -9.82
C ASP A 43 -4.29 3.10 -8.44
N SER A 44 -4.64 3.83 -7.36
CA SER A 44 -4.39 3.42 -5.98
C SER A 44 -5.39 4.04 -5.00
N ALA A 45 -5.49 3.47 -3.80
CA ALA A 45 -6.29 4.01 -2.71
C ALA A 45 -5.60 3.79 -1.36
N TYR A 46 -5.73 4.75 -0.45
CA TYR A 46 -5.18 4.67 0.90
C TYR A 46 -6.29 4.47 1.92
N PHE A 47 -6.06 3.59 2.88
CA PHE A 47 -6.94 3.34 4.01
C PHE A 47 -6.21 3.70 5.30
N TYR A 48 -6.86 4.42 6.20
CA TYR A 48 -6.22 4.97 7.39
C TYR A 48 -7.02 4.68 8.64
N ASN A 49 -6.35 4.28 9.71
CA ASN A 49 -6.95 4.05 11.02
C ASN A 49 -6.44 5.13 11.99
N HIS A 50 -7.32 6.07 12.33
CA HIS A 50 -7.00 7.21 13.21
C HIS A 50 -6.52 6.81 14.60
N LYS A 51 -6.96 5.65 15.12
CA LYS A 51 -6.58 5.20 16.47
C LYS A 51 -5.14 4.71 16.55
N THR A 52 -4.65 4.11 15.46
CA THR A 52 -3.33 3.44 15.43
C THR A 52 -2.31 4.18 14.58
N GLY A 53 -2.75 5.13 13.75
CA GLY A 53 -1.92 5.76 12.73
C GLY A 53 -1.59 4.85 11.55
N LEU A 54 -2.15 3.63 11.50
CA LEU A 54 -1.88 2.66 10.45
C LEU A 54 -2.44 3.16 9.11
N ARG A 55 -1.60 3.12 8.07
CA ARG A 55 -1.99 3.36 6.68
C ARG A 55 -1.77 2.09 5.85
N ILE A 56 -2.77 1.74 5.04
CA ILE A 56 -2.69 0.64 4.06
C ILE A 56 -2.89 1.23 2.66
N ASP A 57 -1.92 0.97 1.80
CA ASP A 57 -1.91 1.46 0.42
C ASP A 57 -2.32 0.28 -0.49
N LEU A 58 -3.46 0.41 -1.17
CA LEU A 58 -3.90 -0.51 -2.22
C LEU A 58 -3.50 0.02 -3.59
N LEU A 59 -2.80 -0.80 -4.37
CA LEU A 59 -2.43 -0.48 -5.74
C LEU A 59 -3.33 -1.29 -6.68
N PHE A 60 -4.15 -0.61 -7.47
CA PHE A 60 -4.99 -1.24 -8.51
C PHE A 60 -4.23 -1.34 -9.83
N ASN A 61 -3.36 -0.37 -10.10
CA ASN A 61 -2.40 -0.39 -11.20
C ASN A 61 -1.00 -0.72 -10.64
N PHE A 62 -0.75 -2.01 -10.45
CA PHE A 62 0.52 -2.48 -9.90
C PHE A 62 1.60 -2.47 -11.00
N PRO A 63 2.81 -1.90 -10.75
CA PRO A 63 3.82 -1.70 -11.81
C PRO A 63 4.51 -3.00 -12.26
N LEU A 64 4.23 -4.13 -11.61
CA LEU A 64 4.67 -5.46 -12.00
C LEU A 64 3.45 -6.35 -12.22
N ILE A 65 3.64 -7.48 -12.92
CA ILE A 65 2.57 -8.47 -13.09
C ILE A 65 2.29 -9.13 -11.72
N ALA A 66 1.17 -8.76 -11.10
CA ALA A 66 0.85 -9.16 -9.72
C ALA A 66 0.84 -10.68 -9.50
N ILE A 67 0.37 -11.46 -10.48
CA ILE A 67 0.36 -12.93 -10.38
C ILE A 67 1.76 -13.52 -10.38
N GLU A 68 2.73 -12.92 -11.08
CA GLU A 68 4.11 -13.38 -11.09
C GLU A 68 4.82 -13.06 -9.78
N VAL A 69 4.55 -11.88 -9.21
CA VAL A 69 5.04 -11.49 -7.88
C VAL A 69 4.45 -12.43 -6.82
N ALA A 70 3.16 -12.74 -6.89
CA ALA A 70 2.51 -13.65 -5.96
C ALA A 70 3.09 -15.07 -6.01
N LYS A 71 3.45 -15.59 -7.19
CA LYS A 71 4.07 -16.92 -7.35
C LYS A 71 5.43 -17.02 -6.66
N LYS A 72 6.19 -15.92 -6.62
CA LYS A 72 7.53 -15.86 -6.01
C LYS A 72 7.50 -15.39 -4.55
N ALA A 73 6.32 -15.02 -4.06
CA ALA A 73 6.16 -14.51 -2.71
C ALA A 73 6.47 -15.57 -1.66
N GLN A 74 6.99 -15.13 -0.52
CA GLN A 74 7.44 -15.98 0.58
C GLN A 74 6.53 -15.77 1.80
N LYS A 75 6.24 -16.84 2.52
CA LYS A 75 5.55 -16.75 3.81
C LYS A 75 6.54 -16.37 4.89
N LYS A 76 6.25 -15.32 5.66
CA LYS A 76 7.06 -14.87 6.80
C LYS A 76 6.18 -14.71 8.03
N LYS A 77 6.59 -15.33 9.14
CA LYS A 77 5.94 -15.15 10.43
C LYS A 77 6.48 -13.89 11.11
N ILE A 78 5.59 -12.97 11.47
CA ILE A 78 5.89 -11.77 12.23
C ILE A 78 5.01 -11.81 13.48
N ARG A 79 5.64 -11.99 14.64
CA ARG A 79 4.95 -12.26 15.92
C ARG A 79 3.99 -13.46 15.78
N SER A 80 2.70 -13.26 16.04
CA SER A 80 1.66 -14.29 15.95
C SER A 80 1.04 -14.45 14.56
N HIS A 81 1.44 -13.66 13.57
CA HIS A 81 0.79 -13.62 12.25
C HIS A 81 1.73 -14.07 11.14
N THR A 82 1.18 -14.72 10.11
CA THR A 82 1.91 -15.12 8.90
C THR A 82 1.51 -14.22 7.74
N PHE A 83 2.49 -13.61 7.10
CA PHE A 83 2.32 -12.73 5.95
C PHE A 83 2.89 -13.38 4.71
N THR A 84 2.22 -13.18 3.57
CA THR A 84 2.78 -13.47 2.24
C THR A 84 3.44 -12.19 1.73
N ILE A 85 4.76 -12.20 1.59
CA ILE A 85 5.58 -11.04 1.26
C ILE A 85 6.24 -11.27 -0.11
N ALA A 86 6.31 -10.24 -0.95
CA ALA A 86 7.02 -10.33 -2.22
C ALA A 86 8.48 -10.79 -2.05
N SER A 87 9.03 -11.45 -3.09
CA SER A 87 10.42 -11.89 -3.06
C SER A 87 11.38 -10.71 -2.92
N LYS A 88 12.58 -10.94 -2.39
CA LYS A 88 13.61 -9.89 -2.27
C LYS A 88 13.85 -9.16 -3.60
N ASN A 89 13.99 -9.92 -4.69
CA ASN A 89 14.24 -9.36 -6.02
C ASN A 89 13.07 -8.51 -6.51
N ASP A 90 11.82 -8.94 -6.26
CA ASP A 90 10.65 -8.15 -6.62
C ASP A 90 10.56 -6.87 -5.77
N LEU A 91 10.91 -6.92 -4.47
CA LEU A 91 10.96 -5.75 -3.59
C LEU A 91 12.01 -4.73 -4.07
N ILE A 92 13.21 -5.18 -4.44
CA ILE A 92 14.26 -4.33 -5.01
C ILE A 92 13.77 -3.68 -6.30
N ARG A 93 13.22 -4.49 -7.23
CA ARG A 93 12.71 -3.99 -8.51
C ARG A 93 11.61 -2.94 -8.34
N LEU A 94 10.68 -3.16 -7.41
CA LEU A 94 9.64 -2.18 -7.08
C LEU A 94 10.23 -0.87 -6.56
N LYS A 95 11.29 -0.95 -5.75
CA LYS A 95 12.00 0.22 -5.23
C LYS A 95 12.80 0.95 -6.30
N GLU A 96 13.42 0.24 -7.23
CA GLU A 96 14.07 0.84 -8.41
C GLU A 96 13.05 1.62 -9.25
N ILE A 97 11.90 1.03 -9.56
CA ILE A 97 10.81 1.70 -10.29
C ILE A 97 10.34 2.95 -9.54
N ALA A 98 10.17 2.87 -8.23
CA ALA A 98 9.77 4.02 -7.41
C ALA A 98 10.82 5.14 -7.42
N PHE A 99 12.10 4.78 -7.28
CA PHE A 99 13.22 5.72 -7.30
C PHE A 99 13.37 6.39 -8.66
N GLN A 100 13.27 5.65 -9.77
CA GLN A 100 13.34 6.23 -11.11
C GLN A 100 12.23 7.27 -11.36
N ASN A 101 11.02 7.00 -10.86
CA ASN A 101 9.88 7.89 -11.02
C ASN A 101 9.91 9.13 -10.12
N ARG A 102 10.38 9.01 -8.88
CA ARG A 102 10.24 10.08 -7.87
C ARG A 102 11.56 10.68 -7.38
N LYS A 103 12.67 9.95 -7.54
CA LYS A 103 14.03 10.29 -7.10
C LYS A 103 14.11 10.73 -5.64
N LEU A 104 13.35 10.08 -4.75
CA LEU A 104 13.32 10.41 -3.33
C LEU A 104 14.51 9.78 -2.61
N ALA A 105 15.11 10.53 -1.68
CA ALA A 105 16.22 10.05 -0.84
C ALA A 105 15.83 8.81 -0.01
N SER A 106 14.57 8.73 0.45
CA SER A 106 14.05 7.56 1.16
C SER A 106 14.07 6.29 0.30
N ASP A 107 13.74 6.40 -0.99
CA ASP A 107 13.75 5.26 -1.90
C ASP A 107 15.19 4.77 -2.16
N ALA A 108 16.18 5.68 -2.17
CA ALA A 108 17.61 5.32 -2.26
C ALA A 108 18.11 4.59 -1.00
N GLN A 109 17.75 5.08 0.19
CA GLN A 109 18.08 4.43 1.47
C GLN A 109 17.49 3.03 1.56
N ASP A 110 16.22 2.86 1.14
CA ASP A 110 15.57 1.57 1.11
C ASP A 110 16.27 0.58 0.16
N LEU A 111 16.72 1.04 -1.01
CA LEU A 111 17.49 0.22 -1.95
C LEU A 111 18.84 -0.24 -1.35
N GLU A 112 19.55 0.67 -0.69
CA GLU A 112 20.81 0.34 0.00
C GLU A 112 20.59 -0.71 1.08
N PHE A 113 19.53 -0.57 1.89
CA PHE A 113 19.17 -1.54 2.90
C PHE A 113 18.82 -2.91 2.30
N LEU A 114 17.96 -2.94 1.28
CA LEU A 114 17.53 -4.19 0.65
C LEU A 114 18.67 -4.93 -0.04
N ASN A 115 19.70 -4.23 -0.52
CA ASN A 115 20.87 -4.85 -1.13
C ASN A 115 21.83 -5.47 -0.10
N ARG A 116 21.76 -5.07 1.18
CA ARG A 116 22.65 -5.56 2.25
C ARG A 116 22.14 -6.79 2.98
N ILE A 117 20.82 -7.01 3.02
CA ILE A 117 20.17 -8.18 3.66
C ILE A 117 20.12 -9.39 2.75
#